data_AF-A0A0A0CZY8-F1
#
_entry.id   AF-A0A0A0CZY8-F1
#
_cell.length_a   1.000
_cell.length_b   1.000
_cell.length_c   1.000
_cell.angle_alpha   90.00
_cell.angle_beta   90.00
_cell.angle_gamma   90.00
#
_symmetry.space_group_name_H-M   'P 1'
#
loop_
_entity.id
_entity.type
_entity.pdbx_description
1 polymer ?
#
loop_
_entity_poly.entity_id
_entity_poly.type
_entity_poly.pdbx_seq_one_letter_code
_entity_poly.pdbx_strand_id
1 'polypeptide(L)'
;MSASASAAIPLARPGDTVERLDERPCPHPRDPQRREILYAVVHRGAGLWTHLYRVVVTAALRPEIHLDRVLEGDRLAELRRAYAPAAEMAA
;
A
#
# COMPACT_ATOMS: atom_id res chain seq x y z
N MET A 1 0.22 16.85 16.47
CA MET A 1 1.53 16.25 16.13
C MET A 1 1.29 15.20 15.07
N SER A 2 1.65 15.49 13.82
CA SER A 2 1.37 14.64 12.66
C SER A 2 2.33 13.46 12.69
N ALA A 3 1.84 12.26 12.98
CA ALA A 3 2.62 11.05 12.77
C ALA A 3 2.88 10.97 11.26
N SER A 4 4.11 11.28 10.86
CA SER A 4 4.55 11.21 9.48
C SER A 4 4.18 9.83 8.94
N ALA A 5 3.36 9.80 7.89
CA ALA A 5 2.80 8.60 7.26
C ALA A 5 3.85 7.57 6.77
N SER A 6 5.13 7.89 6.92
CA SER A 6 6.29 7.01 6.75
C SER A 6 6.27 5.74 7.63
N ALA A 7 5.46 5.70 8.69
CA ALA A 7 5.28 4.49 9.52
C ALA A 7 4.37 3.40 8.89
N ALA A 8 3.77 3.64 7.71
CA ALA A 8 2.71 2.76 7.21
C ALA A 8 3.18 1.38 6.70
N ILE A 9 4.46 1.22 6.35
CA ILE A 9 5.01 -0.09 5.94
C ILE A 9 6.42 -0.26 6.55
N PRO A 10 6.62 -1.16 7.53
CA PRO A 10 7.91 -1.38 8.18
C PRO A 10 9.04 -1.91 7.26
N LEU A 11 8.74 -2.15 5.97
CA LEU A 11 9.68 -2.65 4.97
C LEU A 11 10.23 -1.55 4.04
N ALA A 12 9.71 -0.32 4.12
CA ALA A 12 10.26 0.82 3.38
C ALA A 12 11.52 1.37 4.07
N ARG A 13 12.54 1.70 3.28
CA ARG A 13 13.80 2.30 3.73
C ARG A 13 13.87 3.78 3.35
N PRO A 14 14.74 4.57 4.01
CA PRO A 14 15.03 5.93 3.55
C PRO A 14 15.46 5.92 2.07
N GLY A 15 14.78 6.69 1.23
CA GLY A 15 15.00 6.75 -0.22
C GLY A 15 14.04 5.91 -1.08
N ASP A 16 13.25 5.05 -0.45
CA ASP A 16 12.17 4.35 -1.14
C ASP A 16 10.99 5.30 -1.37
N THR A 17 10.28 5.12 -2.48
CA THR A 17 9.00 5.82 -2.71
C THR A 17 7.89 4.94 -2.18
N VAL A 18 7.04 5.45 -1.29
CA VAL A 18 5.84 4.76 -0.82
C VAL A 18 4.63 5.53 -1.31
N GLU A 19 3.69 4.83 -1.94
CA GLU A 19 2.45 5.41 -2.42
C GLU A 19 1.27 4.52 -2.08
N ARG A 20 0.22 5.12 -1.54
CA ARG A 20 -1.08 4.47 -1.35
C ARG A 20 -1.84 4.50 -2.68
N LEU A 21 -2.20 3.33 -3.19
CA LEU A 21 -2.92 3.18 -4.46
C LEU A 21 -4.43 3.15 -4.27
N ASP A 22 -4.90 2.42 -3.25
CA ASP A 22 -6.31 2.21 -3.00
C ASP A 22 -6.56 1.99 -1.51
N GLU A 23 -7.78 2.25 -1.05
CA GLU A 23 -8.30 1.82 0.24
C GLU A 23 -9.75 1.41 0.11
N ARG A 24 -10.06 0.23 0.61
CA ARG A 24 -11.42 -0.30 0.61
C ARG A 24 -11.83 -0.80 2.00
N PRO A 25 -13.06 -0.50 2.44
CA PRO A 25 -13.65 -1.18 3.59
C PRO A 25 -13.75 -2.69 3.33
N CYS A 26 -13.40 -3.50 4.32
CA CYS A 26 -13.56 -4.95 4.27
C CYS A 26 -14.06 -5.49 5.62
N PRO A 27 -15.29 -5.11 6.00
CA PRO A 27 -15.81 -5.34 7.35
C PRO A 27 -15.90 -6.83 7.68
N HIS A 28 -15.56 -7.17 8.91
CA HIS A 28 -15.71 -8.50 9.49
C HIS A 28 -16.65 -8.42 10.72
N PRO A 29 -17.45 -9.45 11.06
CA PRO A 29 -18.39 -9.36 12.19
C PRO A 29 -17.78 -8.95 13.54
N ARG A 30 -16.50 -9.30 13.75
CA ARG A 30 -15.74 -8.92 14.97
C ARG A 30 -14.94 -7.63 14.81
N ASP A 31 -14.89 -7.08 13.60
CA ASP A 31 -14.15 -5.86 13.27
C ASP A 31 -14.84 -5.12 12.11
N PRO A 32 -15.87 -4.31 12.40
CA PRO A 32 -16.61 -3.57 11.38
C PRO A 32 -15.80 -2.45 10.72
N GLN A 33 -14.71 -2.02 11.35
CA GLN A 33 -13.84 -0.94 10.85
C GLN A 33 -12.65 -1.48 10.04
N ARG A 34 -12.57 -2.80 9.85
CA ARG A 34 -11.53 -3.45 9.06
C ARG A 34 -11.47 -2.85 7.66
N ARG A 35 -10.28 -2.45 7.24
CA ARG A 35 -10.00 -1.87 5.92
C ARG A 35 -8.73 -2.46 5.33
N GLU A 36 -8.72 -2.58 4.01
CA GLU A 36 -7.58 -3.00 3.22
C GLU A 36 -7.03 -1.81 2.47
N ILE A 37 -5.74 -1.55 2.61
CA ILE A 37 -5.03 -0.47 1.94
C ILE A 37 -3.96 -1.08 1.05
N LEU A 38 -3.98 -0.72 -0.24
CA LEU A 38 -2.93 -1.12 -1.18
C LEU A 38 -1.87 -0.04 -1.25
N TYR A 39 -0.61 -0.47 -1.19
CA TYR A 39 0.54 0.39 -1.30
C TYR A 39 1.52 -0.13 -2.35
N ALA A 40 2.00 0.76 -3.22
CA ALA A 40 3.20 0.53 -4.00
C ALA A 40 4.42 1.06 -3.25
N VAL A 41 5.51 0.30 -3.25
CA VAL A 41 6.81 0.73 -2.74
C VAL A 41 7.87 0.54 -3.81
N VAL A 42 8.52 1.63 -4.23
CA VAL A 42 9.67 1.57 -5.13
C VAL A 42 10.95 1.57 -4.29
N HIS A 43 11.60 0.42 -4.23
CA HIS A 43 12.88 0.22 -3.56
C HIS A 43 14.03 0.61 -4.47
N ARG A 44 15.03 1.33 -3.92
CA ARG A 44 16.23 1.76 -4.68
C ARG A 44 17.57 1.30 -4.09
N GLY A 45 17.58 0.85 -2.84
CA GLY A 45 18.82 0.54 -2.11
C GLY A 45 19.53 -0.76 -2.50
N ALA A 46 18.88 -1.66 -3.23
CA ALA A 46 19.44 -2.97 -3.61
C ALA A 46 19.05 -3.37 -5.04
N GLY A 47 19.02 -2.37 -5.93
CA GLY A 47 18.38 -2.47 -7.24
C GLY A 47 17.01 -1.81 -7.24
N LEU A 48 16.51 -1.54 -8.46
CA LEU A 48 15.23 -0.87 -8.66
C LEU A 48 14.11 -1.92 -8.72
N TRP A 49 13.27 -1.95 -7.70
CA TRP A 49 12.16 -2.89 -7.57
C TRP A 49 10.90 -2.16 -7.14
N THR A 50 9.74 -2.62 -7.61
CA THR A 50 8.43 -2.14 -7.16
C THR A 50 7.67 -3.26 -6.48
N HIS A 51 7.37 -3.11 -5.20
CA HIS A 51 6.57 -4.04 -4.42
C HIS A 51 5.15 -3.52 -4.27
N LEU A 52 4.17 -4.42 -4.39
CA LEU A 52 2.77 -4.15 -4.07
C LEU A 52 2.44 -4.83 -2.74
N TYR A 53 2.15 -4.02 -1.73
CA TYR A 53 1.72 -4.49 -0.42
C TYR A 53 0.22 -4.27 -0.23
N ARG A 54 -0.42 -5.21 0.44
CA ARG A 54 -1.75 -5.06 1.00
C ARG A 54 -1.65 -5.04 2.52
N VAL A 55 -2.04 -3.92 3.10
CA VAL A 55 -2.03 -3.67 4.54
C VAL A 55 -3.46 -3.75 5.03
N VAL A 56 -3.76 -4.75 5.86
CA VAL A 56 -5.05 -4.89 6.54
C VAL A 56 -4.95 -4.15 7.87
N VAL A 57 -5.70 -3.06 7.99
CA VAL A 57 -5.88 -2.37 9.26
C VAL A 57 -7.08 -3.00 9.95
N THR A 58 -6.85 -3.51 11.14
CA THR A 58 -7.86 -4.11 12.02
C THR A 58 -7.92 -3.33 13.34
N ALA A 59 -8.88 -3.68 14.19
CA ALA A 59 -8.91 -3.20 15.58
C ALA A 59 -7.72 -3.71 16.44
N ALA A 60 -6.89 -4.61 15.92
CA ALA A 60 -5.72 -5.11 16.62
C ALA A 60 -4.59 -4.05 16.66
N LEU A 61 -3.68 -4.20 17.64
CA LEU A 61 -2.54 -3.29 17.84
C LEU A 61 -1.55 -3.24 16.67
N ARG A 62 -1.55 -4.24 15.79
CA ARG A 62 -0.63 -4.32 14.64
C ARG A 62 -1.39 -4.67 13.36
N PRO A 63 -1.13 -3.96 12.25
CA PRO A 63 -1.72 -4.29 10.97
C PRO A 63 -1.13 -5.59 10.41
N GLU A 64 -1.93 -6.32 9.63
CA GLU A 64 -1.43 -7.46 8.84
C GLU A 64 -0.86 -6.92 7.54
N ILE A 65 0.34 -7.36 7.16
CA ILE A 65 1.04 -6.88 5.96
C ILE A 65 1.28 -8.07 5.05
N HIS A 66 0.75 -7.98 3.83
CA HIS A 66 0.94 -8.98 2.78
C HIS A 66 1.72 -8.37 1.63
N LEU A 67 2.73 -9.08 1.13
CA LEU A 67 3.41 -8.76 -0.12
C LEU A 67 2.68 -9.49 -1.25
N ASP A 68 1.85 -8.77 -1.98
CA ASP A 68 1.00 -9.36 -3.02
C ASP A 68 1.77 -9.52 -4.35
N ARG A 69 2.69 -8.59 -4.68
CA ARG A 69 3.56 -8.69 -5.88
C ARG A 69 4.93 -8.08 -5.70
N VAL A 70 5.91 -8.60 -6.45
CA VAL A 70 7.25 -8.04 -6.62
C VAL A 70 7.50 -7.87 -8.12
N LEU A 71 7.85 -6.65 -8.54
CA LEU A 71 8.07 -6.29 -9.93
C LEU A 71 9.45 -5.66 -10.10
N GLU A 72 10.14 -6.00 -11.18
CA GLU A 72 11.42 -5.40 -11.53
C GLU A 72 11.25 -4.00 -12.14
N GLY A 73 12.11 -3.06 -11.73
CA GLY A 73 12.11 -1.68 -12.17
C GLY A 73 11.12 -0.78 -11.42
N ASP A 74 11.02 0.47 -11.86
CA ASP A 74 9.99 1.42 -11.40
C ASP A 74 8.71 1.17 -12.20
N ARG A 75 7.74 0.54 -11.53
CA ARG A 75 6.43 0.16 -12.09
C ARG A 75 5.31 0.95 -11.42
N LEU A 76 5.63 2.06 -10.75
CA LEU A 76 4.65 2.81 -9.98
C LEU A 76 3.52 3.35 -10.86
N ALA A 77 3.85 3.92 -12.03
CA ALA A 77 2.86 4.42 -12.97
C ALA A 77 1.94 3.31 -13.52
N GLU A 78 2.45 2.09 -13.69
CA GLU A 78 1.65 0.94 -14.10
C GLU A 78 0.67 0.52 -13.00
N LEU A 79 1.15 0.44 -11.76
CA LEU A 79 0.30 0.12 -10.61
C LEU A 79 -0.76 1.20 -10.37
N ARG A 80 -0.42 2.48 -10.49
CA ARG A 80 -1.41 3.58 -10.43
C ARG A 80 -2.55 3.37 -11.41
N ARG A 81 -2.24 3.06 -12.68
CA ARG A 81 -3.27 2.81 -13.70
C ARG A 81 -4.12 1.57 -13.40
N ALA A 82 -3.49 0.52 -12.87
CA ALA A 82 -4.18 -0.74 -12.58
C ALA A 82 -5.10 -0.67 -11.36
N TYR A 83 -4.77 0.18 -10.39
CA TYR A 83 -5.47 0.29 -9.11
C TYR A 83 -6.08 1.68 -8.87
N ALA A 84 -6.18 2.50 -9.93
CA ALA A 84 -6.86 3.79 -9.84
C ALA A 84 -8.30 3.56 -9.32
N PRO A 85 -8.77 4.38 -8.36
CA PRO A 85 -10.14 4.29 -7.90
C PRO A 85 -11.09 4.41 -9.10
N ALA A 86 -12.10 3.54 -9.19
CA ALA A 86 -13.05 3.54 -10.30
C ALA A 86 -13.73 4.90 -10.54
N ALA A 87 -13.72 5.80 -9.55
CA ALA A 87 -14.21 7.18 -9.65
C ALA A 87 -13.41 8.06 -10.65
N GLU A 88 -12.15 7.75 -10.98
CA GLU A 88 -11.35 8.53 -11.93
C GLU A 88 -11.50 8.08 -13.39
N MET A 89 -12.12 6.92 -13.67
CA MET A 89 -12.29 6.40 -15.04
C MET A 89 -13.61 6.84 -15.71
N ALA A 90 -14.47 7.59 -15.01
CA ALA A 90 -15.79 8.01 -15.48
C ALA A 90 -15.90 9.52 -15.79
N ALA A 91 -14.78 10.25 -15.85
CA ALA A 91 -14.72 11.68 -16.15
C ALA A 91 -14.27 11.97 -17.58
#